data_AF-A0A938B7L3-F1
#
_entry.id   AF-A0A938B7L3-F1
#
_cell.length_a   1.000
_cell.length_b   1.000
_cell.length_c   1.000
_cell.angle_alpha   90.00
_cell.angle_beta   90.00
_cell.angle_gamma   90.00
#
_symmetry.space_group_name_H-M   'P 1'
#
loop_
_entity.id
_entity.type
_entity.pdbx_description
1 polymer ?
#
loop_
_entity_poly.entity_id
_entity_poly.type
_entity_poly.pdbx_seq_one_letter_code
_entity_poly.pdbx_strand_id
1 'polypeptide(L)' 'MKYIVIVGDGMADYNLPELNNRTPLEVAYTPNMDFMAQNGTIGTAIMAPEDLPNEMYLKR' A
#
# COMPACT_ATOMS: atom_id res chain seq x y z
N MET A 1 27.25 2.36 6.98
CA MET A 1 25.89 1.81 7.11
C MET A 1 25.41 1.38 5.74
N LYS A 2 24.62 0.31 5.62
CA LYS A 2 23.99 -0.11 4.36
C LYS A 2 22.48 -0.02 4.51
N TYR A 3 21.78 0.36 3.45
CA TYR A 3 20.32 0.53 3.45
C TYR A 3 19.71 -0.22 2.27
N ILE A 4 18.48 -0.70 2.45
CA ILE A 4 17.66 -1.30 1.41
C ILE A 4 16.36 -0.49 1.33
N VAL A 5 15.94 -0.17 0.11
CA VAL A 5 14.64 0.44 -0.18
C VAL A 5 13.87 -0.54 -1.05
N ILE A 6 12.66 -0.90 -0.62
CA ILE A 6 11.75 -1.80 -1.35
C ILE A 6 10.55 -0.95 -1.76
N VAL A 7 10.26 -0.93 -3.07
CA VAL A 7 9.10 -0.23 -3.64
C VAL A 7 8.18 -1.27 -4.25
N GLY A 8 7.00 -1.46 -3.66
CA GLY A 8 5.95 -2.29 -4.25
C GLY A 8 5.18 -1.50 -5.31
N ASP A 9 5.43 -1.78 -6.58
CA ASP A 9 4.67 -1.15 -7.68
C ASP A 9 3.20 -1.56 -7.62
N GLY A 10 2.30 -0.56 -7.70
CA GLY A 10 0.85 -0.79 -7.64
C GLY A 10 0.34 -1.42 -6.33
N MET A 11 1.08 -1.31 -5.22
CA MET A 11 0.74 -1.99 -3.96
C MET A 11 -0.46 -1.39 -3.21
N ALA A 12 -0.77 -0.11 -3.46
CA ALA A 12 -1.97 0.53 -2.93
C ALA A 12 -3.19 0.15 -3.77
N ASP A 13 -4.29 -0.15 -3.11
CA ASP A 13 -5.54 -0.58 -3.75
C ASP A 13 -6.75 -0.16 -2.92
N TYR A 14 -7.94 -0.39 -3.47
CA TYR A 14 -9.23 -0.14 -2.83
C TYR A 14 -9.74 -1.37 -2.08
N ASN A 15 -10.71 -1.13 -1.20
CA ASN A 15 -11.48 -2.20 -0.58
C ASN A 15 -12.37 -2.88 -1.62
N LEU A 16 -12.27 -4.20 -1.74
CA LEU A 16 -13.03 -4.99 -2.71
C LEU A 16 -14.16 -5.77 -2.01
N PRO A 17 -15.41 -5.71 -2.48
CA PRO A 17 -16.53 -6.46 -1.89
C PRO A 17 -16.27 -7.96 -1.76
N GLU A 18 -15.68 -8.58 -2.77
CA GLU A 18 -15.31 -10.01 -2.80
C GLU A 18 -14.23 -10.40 -1.79
N LEU A 19 -13.50 -9.41 -1.26
CA LEU A 19 -12.49 -9.59 -0.21
C LEU A 19 -13.02 -9.24 1.19
N ASN A 20 -14.35 -9.26 1.36
CA ASN A 20 -15.04 -8.79 2.57
C ASN A 20 -14.74 -7.30 2.87
N ASN A 21 -14.71 -6.47 1.83
CA ASN A 21 -14.40 -5.03 1.90
C ASN A 21 -13.00 -4.74 2.47
N ARG A 22 -12.00 -5.54 2.09
CA ARG A 22 -10.58 -5.34 2.41
C ARG A 22 -9.78 -5.17 1.12
N THR A 23 -8.58 -4.61 1.22
CA THR A 23 -7.64 -4.52 0.09
C THR A 23 -6.96 -5.88 -0.18
N PRO A 24 -6.41 -6.12 -1.39
CA PRO A 24 -5.59 -7.29 -1.67
C PRO A 24 -4.41 -7.47 -0.71
N LEU A 25 -3.75 -6.37 -0.31
CA LEU A 25 -2.64 -6.43 0.63
C LEU A 25 -3.09 -6.90 2.02
N GLU A 26 -4.25 -6.45 2.49
CA GLU A 26 -4.79 -6.86 3.79
C GLU A 26 -5.18 -8.34 3.84
N VAL A 27 -5.68 -8.91 2.74
CA VAL A 27 -6.05 -10.35 2.72
C VAL A 27 -4.86 -11.27 2.43
N ALA A 28 -3.77 -10.74 1.87
CA ALA A 28 -2.58 -11.51 1.56
C ALA A 28 -1.86 -11.98 2.83
N TYR A 29 -1.32 -13.20 2.80
CA TYR A 29 -0.46 -13.70 3.87
C TYR A 29 0.94 -13.09 3.75
N THR A 30 1.22 -12.05 4.56
CA THR A 30 2.46 -11.26 4.47
C THR A 30 3.24 -11.18 5.78
N PRO A 31 3.59 -12.33 6.40
CA PRO A 31 4.13 -12.37 7.77
C PRO A 31 5.42 -11.55 7.98
N ASN A 32 6.26 -11.41 6.95
CA ASN A 32 7.48 -10.61 7.04
C ASN A 32 7.18 -9.10 7.03
N MET A 33 6.17 -8.68 6.27
CA MET A 33 5.73 -7.29 6.24
C MET A 33 5.01 -6.93 7.53
N ASP A 34 4.17 -7.84 8.03
CA ASP A 34 3.51 -7.72 9.33
C ASP A 34 4.55 -7.59 10.47
N PHE A 35 5.60 -8.43 10.46
CA PHE A 35 6.70 -8.33 11.40
C PHE A 35 7.41 -6.96 11.34
N MET A 36 7.72 -6.47 10.13
CA MET A 36 8.34 -5.16 9.96
C MET A 36 7.42 -4.01 10.43
N ALA A 37 6.12 -4.09 10.17
CA ALA A 37 5.15 -3.09 10.60
C ALA A 37 5.01 -3.05 12.14
N GLN A 38 4.98 -4.22 12.78
CA GLN A 38 4.88 -4.34 14.25
C GLN A 38 6.15 -3.89 14.99
N ASN A 39 7.32 -4.06 14.38
CA ASN A 39 8.62 -3.76 14.99
C ASN A 39 9.29 -2.49 14.43
N GLY A 40 8.55 -1.72 13.62
CA GLY A 40 9.05 -0.56 12.91
C GLY A 40 8.18 0.66 13.11
N THR A 41 8.23 1.57 12.13
CA THR A 41 7.36 2.75 12.07
C THR A 41 6.57 2.69 10.77
N ILE A 42 5.27 2.91 10.88
CA ILE A 42 4.34 2.91 9.75
C ILE A 42 3.84 4.33 9.48
N GLY A 43 3.48 4.61 8.23
CA GLY A 43 2.90 5.88 7.82
C GLY A 43 2.39 5.82 6.39
N THR A 44 1.63 6.83 6.00
CA THR A 44 1.14 7.00 4.63
C THR A 44 2.08 7.92 3.87
N ALA A 45 2.47 7.51 2.65
CA ALA A 45 3.23 8.34 1.74
C ALA A 45 2.31 8.86 0.63
N ILE A 46 2.27 10.17 0.45
CA ILE A 46 1.61 10.81 -0.69
C ILE A 46 2.69 10.97 -1.77
N MET A 47 2.62 10.14 -2.81
CA MET A 47 3.59 10.13 -3.91
C MET A 47 3.16 10.98 -5.11
N ALA A 48 1.96 11.56 -5.05
CA ALA A 48 1.39 12.42 -6.09
C ALA A 48 1.31 13.88 -5.61
N PRO A 49 1.53 14.87 -6.49
CA PRO A 49 1.16 16.26 -6.23
C PRO A 49 -0.30 16.41 -5.78
N GLU A 50 -0.56 17.36 -4.87
CA GLU A 50 -1.90 17.59 -4.30
C GLU A 50 -2.93 18.03 -5.34
N ASP A 51 -2.48 18.63 -6.45
CA ASP A 51 -3.30 19.17 -7.52
C ASP A 51 -3.62 18.15 -8.63
N LEU A 52 -3.13 16.91 -8.53
CA LEU A 52 -3.41 15.89 -9.53
C LEU A 52 -4.86 15.39 -9.41
N PRO A 53 -5.65 15.39 -10.50
CA PRO A 53 -7.02 14.90 -10.46
C PRO A 53 -7.07 13.42 -10.08
N ASN A 54 -7.85 13.09 -9.05
CA ASN A 54 -8.10 11.70 -8.61
C ASN A 54 -8.57 10.79 -9.77
N GLU A 55 -9.20 11.36 -10.79
CA GLU A 55 -9.69 10.66 -11.98
C GLU A 55 -8.58 9.96 -12.80
N MET A 56 -7.32 10.39 -12.71
CA MET A 56 -6.20 9.68 -13.33
C MET A 56 -5.90 8.32 -12.67
N TYR A 57 -6.25 8.16 -11.39
CA TYR A 57 -6.07 6.93 -10.62
C TYR A 57 -7.29 6.01 -10.64
N LEU A 58 -8.47 6.53 -11.01
CA LEU A 58 -9.76 5.82 -11.00
C LEU A 58 -10.11 5.13 -12.33
N LYS A 59 -9.27 5.24 -13.37
CA LYS A 59 -9.49 4.62 -14.70
C LYS A 59 -8.87 3.23 -14.85
N ARG A 60 -8.54 2.54 -13.77
CA ARG A 60 -8.05 1.16 -13.79
C ARG A 60 -9.04 0.22 -13.13
#